data_AF-A0A6C0CQ80-F1
#
_entry.id   AF-A0A6C0CQ80-F1
#
_cell.length_a   1.000
_cell.length_b   1.000
_cell.length_c   1.000
_cell.angle_alpha   90.00
_cell.angle_beta   90.00
_cell.angle_gamma   90.00
#
_symmetry.space_group_name_H-M   'P 1'
#
loop_
_entity.id
_entity.type
_entity.pdbx_description
1 polymer ?
#
loop_
_entity_poly.entity_id
_entity_poly.type
_entity_poly.pdbx_seq_one_letter_code
_entity_poly.pdbx_strand_id
1 'polypeptide(L)'
;MKLMNKYSSCIVRMSWGTCYSGSNNIHFDFPPIMADGRNYATYQPGSKISADIRQQAGITSNWQYRKYMIENADAIIKTNQLEACDQCCSCPARLNVGPNKEEKNSPFLYKSCVESTQPYGYENSDMKNMYVSKYQLECRRFTPVITQAQLLQKGYQNWN
;
A
#
# COMPACT_ATOMS: atom_id res chain seq x y z
N MET A 1 2.08 -11.49 38.97
CA MET A 1 0.99 -10.56 38.62
C MET A 1 1.43 -9.80 37.36
N LYS A 2 1.09 -10.31 36.17
CA LYS A 2 1.52 -9.75 34.87
C LYS A 2 0.47 -8.72 34.43
N LEU A 3 0.86 -7.44 34.43
CA LEU A 3 0.06 -6.35 33.89
C LEU A 3 -0.07 -6.54 32.37
N MET A 4 -1.29 -6.84 31.91
CA MET A 4 -1.67 -6.84 30.51
C MET A 4 -1.73 -5.39 30.03
N ASN A 5 -0.79 -4.98 29.17
CA ASN A 5 -0.92 -3.74 28.40
C ASN A 5 -2.00 -3.94 27.32
N LYS A 6 -3.20 -3.40 27.59
CA LYS A 6 -4.25 -3.19 26.58
C LYS A 6 -3.75 -2.14 25.59
N TYR A 7 -3.25 -2.58 24.44
CA TYR A 7 -3.18 -1.73 23.25
C TYR A 7 -4.60 -1.56 22.72
N SER A 8 -5.24 -0.47 23.12
CA SER A 8 -6.53 -0.05 22.60
C SER A 8 -6.33 0.46 21.18
N SER A 9 -6.65 -0.39 20.20
CA SER A 9 -6.73 -0.03 18.78
C SER A 9 -7.65 1.19 18.61
N CYS A 10 -7.09 2.29 18.11
CA CYS A 10 -7.88 3.45 17.68
C CYS A 10 -8.72 3.03 16.47
N ILE A 11 -10.01 2.83 16.73
CA ILE A 11 -11.05 2.72 15.70
C ILE A 11 -10.98 3.97 14.84
N VAL A 12 -10.74 3.78 13.53
CA VAL A 12 -10.70 4.85 12.52
C VAL A 12 -12.09 5.48 12.41
N ARG A 13 -12.36 6.49 13.25
CA ARG A 13 -13.25 7.59 12.91
C ARG A 13 -12.40 8.54 12.07
N MET A 14 -12.81 8.83 10.85
CA MET A 14 -12.31 9.98 10.10
C MET A 14 -12.72 11.27 10.83
N SER A 15 -11.98 11.59 11.89
CA SER A 15 -11.94 12.86 12.58
C SER A 15 -10.62 13.50 12.19
N TRP A 16 -10.66 14.78 11.78
CA TRP A 16 -9.50 15.57 11.33
C TRP A 16 -8.42 15.83 12.40
N GLY A 17 -8.45 15.11 13.52
CA GLY A 17 -7.42 15.15 14.53
C GLY A 17 -7.18 13.75 15.07
N THR A 18 -5.90 13.41 15.20
CA THR A 18 -5.30 12.25 15.91
C THR A 18 -5.05 10.97 15.10
N CYS A 19 -4.07 11.03 14.19
CA CYS A 19 -3.14 9.92 13.92
C CYS A 19 -1.73 10.50 13.66
N TYR A 20 -0.92 10.70 14.70
CA TYR A 20 0.49 11.14 14.60
C TYR A 20 1.45 9.96 14.32
N SER A 21 1.04 8.99 13.50
CA SER A 21 1.97 7.98 12.98
C SER A 21 2.56 8.53 11.69
N GLY A 22 3.85 8.90 11.74
CA GLY A 22 4.54 9.75 10.77
C GLY A 22 4.74 9.21 9.35
N SER A 23 3.98 8.21 8.90
CA SER A 23 3.97 7.76 7.51
C SER A 23 2.54 7.46 7.05
N ASN A 24 2.21 7.90 5.84
CA ASN A 24 0.98 7.54 5.13
C ASN A 24 1.15 6.23 4.31
N ASN A 25 2.18 5.45 4.62
CA ASN A 25 2.45 4.16 4.00
C ASN A 25 1.88 3.05 4.88
N ILE A 26 1.11 2.13 4.29
CA ILE A 26 0.60 0.94 4.98
C ILE A 26 1.72 -0.04 5.37
N HIS A 27 2.88 0.07 4.70
CA HIS A 27 4.07 -0.70 5.01
C HIS A 27 5.02 0.14 5.88
N PHE A 28 5.12 -0.22 7.16
CA PHE A 28 5.90 0.54 8.15
C PHE A 28 7.42 0.56 7.88
N ASP A 29 7.95 -0.46 7.19
CA ASP A 29 9.37 -0.56 6.83
C ASP A 29 9.73 0.24 5.55
N PHE A 30 8.76 0.93 4.95
CA PHE A 30 8.92 1.63 3.69
C PHE A 30 8.75 3.14 3.86
N PRO A 31 9.43 3.95 3.03
CA PRO A 31 9.33 5.40 3.10
C PRO A 31 7.87 5.88 2.91
N PRO A 32 7.51 7.04 3.48
CA PRO A 32 6.20 7.64 3.26
C PRO A 32 5.88 7.86 1.77
N ILE A 33 4.61 7.68 1.40
CA ILE A 33 4.10 7.90 0.04
C ILE A 33 3.95 9.42 -0.18
N MET A 34 4.97 10.07 -0.73
CA MET A 34 4.94 11.52 -0.96
C MET A 34 4.63 11.83 -2.43
N ALA A 35 3.57 12.60 -2.70
CA ALA A 35 3.18 13.01 -4.06
C ALA A 35 4.21 13.94 -4.73
N ASP A 36 5.02 14.62 -3.93
CA ASP A 36 6.03 15.61 -4.34
C ASP A 36 7.29 15.00 -4.98
N GLY A 37 7.28 13.72 -5.34
CA GLY A 37 8.34 13.15 -6.19
C GLY A 37 9.72 13.02 -5.56
N ARG A 38 9.98 13.59 -4.37
CA ARG A 38 11.31 13.64 -3.71
C ARG A 38 11.90 12.28 -3.33
N ASN A 39 11.12 11.20 -3.46
CA ASN A 39 11.59 9.83 -3.31
C ASN A 39 11.97 9.16 -4.64
N TYR A 40 11.86 9.84 -5.78
CA TYR A 40 11.96 9.21 -7.09
C TYR A 40 13.15 9.72 -7.90
N ALA A 41 13.95 8.74 -8.30
CA ALA A 41 15.05 8.75 -9.27
C ALA A 41 16.38 9.34 -8.80
N THR A 42 17.19 8.51 -8.14
CA THR A 42 18.67 8.59 -8.13
C THR A 42 19.23 8.16 -9.51
N TYR A 43 18.61 8.58 -10.61
CA TYR A 43 19.07 8.21 -11.94
C TYR A 43 20.42 8.88 -12.21
N GLN A 44 21.46 8.08 -12.37
CA GLN A 44 22.78 8.53 -12.79
C GLN A 44 22.99 8.13 -14.26
N PRO A 45 23.44 9.05 -15.12
CA PRO A 45 23.73 8.70 -16.51
C PRO A 45 24.91 7.72 -16.57
N GLY A 46 24.85 6.77 -17.49
CA GLY A 46 25.90 5.74 -17.64
C GLY A 46 27.30 6.31 -17.90
N SER A 47 27.40 7.48 -18.53
CA SER A 47 28.67 8.19 -18.74
C SER A 47 29.34 8.63 -17.42
N LYS A 48 28.55 9.08 -16.44
CA LYS A 48 29.04 9.46 -15.11
C LYS A 48 29.52 8.24 -14.35
N ILE A 49 28.76 7.15 -14.40
CA ILE A 49 29.12 5.87 -13.78
C ILE A 49 30.45 5.35 -14.37
N SER A 50 30.59 5.33 -15.70
CA SER A 50 31.85 4.92 -16.35
C SER A 50 33.03 5.82 -16.00
N ALA A 51 32.82 7.14 -15.90
CA ALA A 51 33.87 8.08 -15.49
C ALA A 51 34.31 7.84 -14.04
N ASP A 52 33.35 7.58 -13.15
CA ASP A 52 33.60 7.33 -11.73
C ASP A 52 34.33 6.00 -11.51
N ILE A 53 33.93 4.94 -12.22
CA ILE A 53 34.65 3.65 -12.21
C ILE A 53 36.11 3.86 -12.66
N ARG A 54 36.32 4.62 -13.72
CA ARG A 54 37.68 4.89 -14.24
C ARG A 54 38.51 5.69 -13.25
N GLN A 55 37.93 6.68 -12.59
CA GLN A 55 38.60 7.49 -11.58
C GLN A 55 38.95 6.66 -10.33
N GLN A 56 38.00 5.86 -9.83
CA GLN A 56 38.16 5.05 -8.62
C GLN A 56 39.17 3.91 -8.81
N ALA A 57 39.14 3.24 -9.96
CA ALA A 57 40.04 2.12 -10.26
C ALA A 57 41.37 2.55 -10.92
N GLY A 58 41.60 3.87 -11.11
CA GLY A 58 42.83 4.39 -11.72
C GLY A 58 43.02 3.96 -13.19
N ILE A 59 41.93 3.77 -13.93
CA ILE A 59 41.94 3.23 -15.29
C ILE A 59 42.19 4.35 -16.30
N THR A 60 43.35 4.30 -16.95
CA THR A 60 43.75 5.31 -17.94
C THR A 60 43.43 4.87 -19.37
N SER A 61 43.44 3.56 -19.66
CA SER A 61 43.24 3.02 -21.01
C SER A 61 41.92 2.26 -21.20
N ASN A 62 41.41 2.26 -22.44
CA ASN A 62 40.19 1.53 -22.80
C ASN A 62 40.31 0.01 -22.61
N TRP A 63 41.52 -0.54 -22.80
CA TRP A 63 41.76 -1.97 -22.61
C TRP A 63 41.63 -2.36 -21.14
N GLN A 64 42.23 -1.58 -20.22
CA GLN A 64 42.11 -1.79 -18.79
C GLN A 64 40.65 -1.70 -18.33
N TYR A 65 39.86 -0.78 -18.91
CA TYR A 65 38.43 -0.68 -18.62
C TYR A 65 37.67 -1.95 -18.99
N ARG A 66 37.91 -2.49 -20.19
CA ARG A 66 37.28 -3.76 -20.63
C ARG A 66 37.71 -4.93 -19.74
N LYS A 67 38.99 -5.01 -19.40
CA LYS A 67 39.51 -6.04 -18.49
C LYS A 67 38.83 -5.97 -17.12
N TYR A 68 38.75 -4.78 -16.53
CA TYR A 68 38.07 -4.56 -15.25
C TYR A 68 36.60 -4.99 -15.30
N MET A 69 35.87 -4.62 -16.37
CA MET A 69 34.46 -5.00 -16.54
C MET A 69 34.28 -6.52 -16.65
N ILE A 70 35.20 -7.23 -17.29
CA ILE A 70 35.16 -8.69 -17.41
C ILE A 70 35.47 -9.35 -16.07
N GLU A 71 36.53 -8.91 -15.38
CA GLU A 71 36.95 -9.48 -14.10
C GLU A 71 35.91 -9.24 -12.98
N ASN A 72 35.12 -8.17 -13.07
CA ASN A 72 34.10 -7.80 -12.09
C ASN A 72 32.67 -8.01 -12.59
N ALA A 73 32.48 -8.69 -13.73
CA ALA A 73 31.18 -8.81 -14.40
C ALA A 73 30.09 -9.36 -13.47
N ASP A 74 30.38 -10.44 -12.75
CA ASP A 74 29.40 -11.09 -11.86
C ASP A 74 28.95 -10.17 -10.71
N ALA A 75 29.87 -9.39 -10.15
CA ALA A 75 29.57 -8.43 -9.09
C ALA A 75 28.72 -7.27 -9.60
N ILE A 76 29.04 -6.75 -10.80
CA ILE A 76 28.29 -5.68 -11.45
C ILE A 76 26.86 -6.15 -11.77
N ILE A 77 26.72 -7.34 -12.36
CA ILE A 77 25.42 -7.93 -12.70
C ILE A 77 24.57 -8.09 -11.44
N LYS A 78 25.14 -8.67 -10.37
CA LYS A 78 24.43 -8.86 -9.10
C LYS A 78 23.98 -7.53 -8.49
N THR A 79 24.84 -6.51 -8.50
CA THR A 79 24.51 -5.19 -7.95
C THR A 79 23.40 -4.52 -8.75
N ASN A 80 23.50 -4.54 -10.08
CA ASN A 80 22.46 -4.01 -10.97
C ASN A 80 21.10 -4.73 -10.77
N GLN A 81 21.12 -6.04 -10.57
CA GLN A 81 19.90 -6.81 -10.29
C GLN A 81 19.25 -6.39 -8.97
N LEU A 82 20.04 -6.18 -7.90
CA LEU A 82 19.54 -5.72 -6.61
C LEU A 82 19.03 -4.27 -6.67
N GLU A 83 19.76 -3.38 -7.34
CA GLU A 83 19.33 -1.99 -7.53
C GLU A 83 18.04 -1.89 -8.36
N ALA A 84 17.94 -2.66 -9.44
CA ALA A 84 16.71 -2.71 -10.25
C ALA A 84 15.51 -3.21 -9.43
N CYS A 85 15.73 -4.18 -8.55
CA CYS A 85 14.71 -4.69 -7.63
C CYS A 85 14.20 -3.58 -6.69
N ASP A 86 15.11 -2.76 -6.15
CA ASP A 86 14.77 -1.63 -5.25
C ASP A 86 14.06 -0.46 -5.98
N GLN A 87 14.30 -0.28 -7.28
CA GLN A 87 13.55 0.68 -8.11
C GLN A 87 12.16 0.16 -8.48
N CYS A 88 12.02 -1.18 -8.53
CA CYS A 88 10.81 -1.96 -8.75
C CYS A 88 9.72 -1.70 -7.71
N CYS A 89 10.06 -2.05 -6.46
CA CYS A 89 9.16 -2.21 -5.30
C CYS A 89 10.00 -2.73 -4.10
N SER A 90 9.32 -3.26 -3.08
CA SER A 90 9.88 -4.17 -2.07
C SER A 90 10.68 -5.32 -2.70
N CYS A 91 12.01 -5.34 -2.55
CA CYS A 91 12.85 -6.42 -3.07
C CYS A 91 12.81 -7.65 -2.15
N PRO A 92 12.21 -8.79 -2.58
CA PRO A 92 12.06 -9.97 -1.72
C PRO A 92 13.41 -10.56 -1.29
N ALA A 93 14.42 -10.46 -2.15
CA ALA A 93 15.78 -10.94 -1.92
C ALA A 93 16.50 -10.19 -0.78
N ARG A 94 16.12 -8.94 -0.46
CA ARG A 94 16.73 -8.14 0.61
C ARG A 94 15.99 -8.22 1.93
N LEU A 95 14.68 -8.46 1.89
CA LEU A 95 13.81 -8.35 3.07
C LEU A 95 13.67 -9.65 3.87
N ASN A 96 14.45 -10.70 3.54
CA ASN A 96 14.30 -12.03 4.14
C ASN A 96 12.82 -12.47 4.18
N VAL A 97 12.02 -12.04 3.21
CA VAL A 97 10.67 -12.55 2.99
C VAL A 97 10.88 -13.88 2.29
N GLY A 98 11.28 -14.88 3.06
CA GLY A 98 11.31 -16.25 2.57
C GLY A 98 9.93 -16.63 2.02
N PRO A 99 9.85 -17.66 1.16
CA PRO A 99 8.58 -18.15 0.59
C PRO A 99 7.56 -18.64 1.64
N ASN A 100 7.87 -18.51 2.94
CA ASN A 100 7.15 -19.05 4.08
C ASN A 100 6.48 -17.98 4.96
N LYS A 101 6.31 -16.73 4.50
CA LYS A 101 5.17 -15.97 5.04
C LYS A 101 3.96 -16.51 4.31
N GLU A 102 3.21 -17.38 4.99
CA GLU A 102 1.85 -17.70 4.58
C GLU A 102 1.05 -16.41 4.60
N GLU A 103 1.15 -15.64 3.53
CA GLU A 103 0.18 -14.65 3.20
C GLU A 103 -1.08 -15.45 2.97
N LYS A 104 -1.93 -15.48 4.01
CA LYS A 104 -3.33 -15.87 3.85
C LYS A 104 -3.95 -14.85 2.92
N ASN A 105 -3.69 -15.02 1.62
CA ASN A 105 -4.23 -14.27 0.50
C ASN A 105 -5.72 -14.61 0.30
N SER A 106 -6.43 -14.80 1.42
CA SER A 106 -7.85 -14.98 1.43
C SER A 106 -8.47 -13.59 1.46
N PRO A 107 -9.28 -13.23 0.46
CA PRO A 107 -9.93 -11.94 0.44
C PRO A 107 -10.78 -11.75 1.70
N PHE A 108 -10.78 -10.54 2.25
CA PHE A 108 -11.64 -10.21 3.39
C PHE A 108 -13.11 -10.40 3.02
N LEU A 109 -13.81 -11.19 3.83
CA LEU A 109 -15.22 -11.50 3.65
C LEU A 109 -16.08 -10.70 4.64
N TYR A 110 -16.98 -9.89 4.12
CA TYR A 110 -18.02 -9.23 4.92
C TYR A 110 -19.02 -10.27 5.43
N LYS A 111 -19.36 -10.22 6.72
CA LYS A 111 -20.30 -11.16 7.36
C LYS A 111 -21.75 -10.76 7.14
N SER A 112 -22.01 -9.48 6.88
CA SER A 112 -23.35 -8.98 6.60
C SER A 112 -23.35 -7.86 5.58
N CYS A 113 -24.50 -7.66 4.95
CA CYS A 113 -24.71 -6.63 3.94
C CYS A 113 -24.70 -5.19 4.46
N VAL A 114 -24.70 -4.97 5.78
CA VAL A 114 -24.63 -3.64 6.40
C VAL A 114 -23.28 -3.39 7.08
N GLU A 115 -22.36 -4.36 7.02
CA GLU A 115 -21.05 -4.26 7.65
C GLU A 115 -20.13 -3.35 6.85
N SER A 116 -19.43 -2.48 7.56
CA SER A 116 -18.39 -1.59 7.02
C SER A 116 -17.02 -1.84 7.66
N THR A 117 -16.85 -2.96 8.37
CA THR A 117 -15.56 -3.32 8.95
C THR A 117 -14.61 -3.75 7.84
N GLN A 118 -13.34 -3.38 7.95
CA GLN A 118 -12.29 -3.82 7.06
C GLN A 118 -10.97 -3.90 7.83
N PRO A 119 -10.07 -4.84 7.49
CA PRO A 119 -8.73 -4.89 8.06
C PRO A 119 -7.96 -3.59 7.77
N TYR A 120 -6.99 -3.29 8.62
CA TYR A 120 -6.08 -2.18 8.38
C TYR A 120 -5.33 -2.37 7.04
N GLY A 121 -5.26 -1.33 6.21
CA GLY A 121 -4.59 -1.38 4.92
C GLY A 121 -5.34 -2.13 3.81
N TYR A 122 -6.61 -2.50 4.02
CA TYR A 122 -7.40 -3.19 2.99
C TYR A 122 -7.62 -2.28 1.77
N GLU A 123 -7.43 -2.84 0.57
CA GLU A 123 -7.50 -2.06 -0.67
C GLU A 123 -8.91 -1.54 -0.95
N ASN A 124 -9.00 -0.23 -1.14
CA ASN A 124 -10.22 0.46 -1.54
C ASN A 124 -10.00 1.13 -2.90
N SER A 125 -10.94 0.94 -3.82
CA SER A 125 -10.97 1.61 -5.12
C SER A 125 -12.30 2.34 -5.28
N ASP A 126 -12.33 3.38 -6.11
CA ASP A 126 -13.55 4.16 -6.36
C ASP A 126 -14.70 3.27 -6.84
N MET A 127 -14.38 2.33 -7.74
CA MET A 127 -15.35 1.35 -8.25
C MET A 127 -15.87 0.42 -7.15
N LYS A 128 -14.99 -0.05 -6.26
CA LYS A 128 -15.38 -0.92 -5.13
C LYS A 128 -16.24 -0.15 -4.13
N ASN A 129 -15.87 1.08 -3.80
CA ASN A 129 -16.63 1.93 -2.89
C ASN A 129 -18.03 2.22 -3.45
N MET A 130 -18.14 2.50 -4.75
CA MET A 130 -19.42 2.70 -5.43
C MET A 130 -20.29 1.43 -5.41
N TYR A 131 -19.69 0.26 -5.66
CA TYR A 131 -20.41 -1.00 -5.65
C TYR A 131 -20.92 -1.38 -4.24
N VAL A 132 -20.04 -1.36 -3.24
CA VAL A 132 -20.37 -1.75 -1.86
C VAL A 132 -21.44 -0.82 -1.28
N SER A 133 -21.36 0.49 -1.53
CA SER A 133 -22.38 1.44 -1.06
C SER A 133 -23.75 1.22 -1.70
N LYS A 134 -23.82 0.93 -3.00
CA LYS A 134 -25.07 0.56 -3.67
C LYS A 134 -25.69 -0.71 -3.07
N TYR A 135 -24.88 -1.74 -2.86
CA TYR A 135 -25.33 -2.99 -2.26
C TYR A 135 -25.85 -2.78 -0.83
N GLN A 136 -25.14 -2.00 0.00
CA GLN A 136 -25.59 -1.64 1.34
C GLN A 136 -26.93 -0.88 1.33
N LEU A 137 -27.13 0.02 0.36
CA LEU A 137 -28.39 0.75 0.19
C LEU A 137 -29.54 -0.19 -0.20
N GLU A 138 -29.30 -1.10 -1.15
CA GLU A 138 -30.26 -2.12 -1.55
C GLU A 138 -30.64 -3.05 -0.40
N CYS A 139 -29.68 -3.44 0.43
CA CYS A 139 -29.96 -4.28 1.59
C CYS A 139 -30.77 -3.57 2.69
N ARG A 140 -30.73 -2.24 2.74
CA ARG A 140 -31.62 -1.42 3.59
C ARG A 140 -32.95 -1.11 2.92
N ARG A 141 -33.14 -1.50 1.65
CA ARG A 141 -34.38 -1.26 0.91
C ARG A 141 -35.47 -2.15 1.49
N PHE A 142 -36.27 -1.55 2.36
CA PHE A 142 -37.51 -2.12 2.86
C PHE A 142 -38.68 -1.32 2.31
N THR A 143 -39.65 -2.01 1.71
CA THR A 143 -40.93 -1.43 1.29
C THR A 143 -42.00 -1.87 2.29
N PRO A 144 -42.48 -0.99 3.19
CA PRO A 144 -43.56 -1.36 4.09
C PRO A 144 -44.82 -1.64 3.28
N VAL A 145 -45.43 -2.81 3.49
CA VAL A 145 -46.79 -3.08 3.02
C VAL A 145 -47.73 -2.44 4.03
N ILE A 146 -48.30 -1.29 3.65
CA ILE A 146 -49.24 -0.53 4.48
C ILE A 146 -50.62 -0.68 3.85
N THR A 147 -51.62 -1.12 4.62
CA THR A 147 -53.00 -1.14 4.13
C THR A 147 -53.57 0.27 4.03
N GLN A 148 -54.57 0.48 3.16
CA GLN A 148 -55.21 1.79 3.01
C GLN A 148 -55.73 2.35 4.36
N ALA A 149 -56.26 1.49 5.23
CA ALA A 149 -56.72 1.88 6.56
C ALA A 149 -55.56 2.31 7.48
N GLN A 150 -54.45 1.57 7.48
CA GLN A 150 -53.25 1.92 8.25
C GLN A 150 -52.61 3.23 7.77
N LEU A 151 -52.67 3.49 6.46
CA LEU A 151 -52.18 4.73 5.87
C LEU A 151 -53.03 5.93 6.33
N LEU A 152 -54.35 5.81 6.27
CA LEU A 152 -55.28 6.85 6.71
C LEU A 152 -55.18 7.10 8.23
N GLN A 153 -54.92 6.05 9.02
CA GLN A 153 -54.76 6.16 10.47
C GLN A 153 -53.47 6.90 10.90
N LYS A 154 -52.40 6.82 10.11
CA LYS A 154 -51.14 7.56 10.39
C LYS A 154 -51.22 9.07 10.11
N GLY A 155 -52.27 9.52 9.41
CA GLY A 155 -52.41 10.91 8.97
C GLY A 155 -51.35 11.32 7.95
N TYR A 156 -51.58 12.43 7.24
CA TYR A 156 -50.55 13.04 6.40
C TYR A 156 -49.53 13.75 7.29
N GLN A 157 -48.28 13.28 7.27
CA GLN A 157 -47.17 13.97 7.93
C GLN A 157 -46.79 15.19 7.06
N ASN A 158 -46.93 16.40 7.62
CA ASN A 158 -46.45 17.63 7.01
C ASN A 158 -44.96 17.78 7.36
N TRP A 159 -44.10 17.83 6.35
CA TRP A 159 -42.64 17.90 6.49
C TRP A 159 -42.07 19.31 6.25
N ASN A 160 -42.93 20.33 6.21
CA ASN A 160 -42.50 21.74 6.17
C ASN A 160 -41.81 22.15 7.47
#